data_AF-A0A198ADI3-F1
#
_entry.id   AF-A0A198ADI3-F1
#
_cell.length_a   1.000
_cell.length_b   1.000
_cell.length_c   1.000
_cell.angle_alpha   90.00
_cell.angle_beta   90.00
_cell.angle_gamma   90.00
#
_symmetry.space_group_name_H-M   'P 1'
#
loop_
_entity.id
_entity.type
_entity.pdbx_description
1 polymer ?
#
loop_
_entity_poly.entity_id
_entity_poly.type
_entity_poly.pdbx_seq_one_letter_code
_entity_poly.pdbx_strand_id
1 'polypeptide(L)'
;MTLKKTAAGLLILTMAVTGAACSSKDSTTSTPTATATAAPQATAAVTQDATNMKGYIAARIAREKVDYLFAEAKSADGAFVLNPIAATDKETAKKFLSSYVDAAMLDTIANYYVTDTKAGATFLTNTKSYFTDNILTTKKEEITFDKANTSELVKFTTKDGVTYTTKKVNDKFLLSEVK
;
A
#
# COMPACT_ATOMS: atom_id res chain seq x y z
N MET A 1 45.59 -15.16 -36.83
CA MET A 1 44.91 -14.88 -38.12
C MET A 1 43.45 -14.60 -37.79
N THR A 2 43.06 -13.32 -37.75
CA THR A 2 42.41 -12.54 -38.82
C THR A 2 40.90 -12.79 -38.90
N LEU A 3 39.99 -11.82 -39.09
CA LEU A 3 39.90 -10.37 -38.95
C LEU A 3 38.48 -10.04 -39.51
N LYS A 4 37.93 -8.87 -39.14
CA LYS A 4 36.88 -8.07 -39.82
C LYS A 4 35.44 -8.31 -39.35
N LYS A 5 34.73 -7.34 -38.75
CA LYS A 5 34.35 -5.96 -39.17
C LYS A 5 33.31 -5.92 -40.30
N THR A 6 32.11 -5.42 -39.96
CA THR A 6 31.22 -4.46 -40.69
C THR A 6 30.05 -4.16 -39.74
N ALA A 7 29.72 -2.97 -39.23
CA ALA A 7 29.70 -1.57 -39.67
C ALA A 7 28.43 -1.12 -40.42
N ALA A 8 27.77 -0.10 -39.83
CA ALA A 8 26.86 0.91 -40.40
C ALA A 8 25.47 0.46 -40.91
N GLY A 9 24.38 1.22 -40.83
CA GLY A 9 24.13 2.62 -40.43
C GLY A 9 22.61 2.87 -40.55
N LEU A 10 21.99 3.62 -39.64
CA LEU A 10 21.71 5.08 -39.72
C LEU A 10 20.31 5.37 -40.28
N LEU A 11 19.41 5.94 -39.47
CA LEU A 11 18.57 7.05 -39.91
C LEU A 11 18.17 7.92 -38.71
N ILE A 12 18.49 9.18 -38.90
CA ILE A 12 18.45 10.32 -37.99
C ILE A 12 17.05 10.92 -38.06
N LEU A 13 16.44 11.26 -36.92
CA LEU A 13 15.37 12.26 -36.91
C LEU A 13 15.77 13.41 -35.97
N THR A 14 16.58 14.30 -36.55
CA THR A 14 16.78 15.67 -36.11
C THR A 14 15.45 16.42 -36.19
N MET A 15 14.93 16.87 -35.04
CA MET A 15 14.05 18.03 -35.01
C MET A 15 14.73 19.19 -34.32
N ALA A 16 14.59 20.34 -34.98
CA ALA A 16 15.45 21.50 -34.92
C ALA A 16 15.48 22.18 -33.54
N VAL A 17 16.69 22.44 -33.06
CA VAL A 17 16.95 23.54 -32.13
C VAL A 17 17.22 24.77 -32.99
N THR A 18 16.22 25.65 -33.12
CA THR A 18 16.45 27.00 -33.65
C THR A 18 17.10 27.81 -32.54
N GLY A 19 18.40 28.04 -32.68
CA GLY A 19 19.17 28.94 -31.84
C GLY A 19 20.05 29.86 -32.69
N ALA A 20 20.34 31.02 -32.11
CA ALA A 20 21.18 32.14 -32.56
C ALA A 20 20.45 33.19 -33.44
N ALA A 21 20.24 34.46 -33.05
CA ALA A 21 21.07 35.49 -32.40
C ALA A 21 21.67 36.50 -33.40
N CYS A 22 21.35 37.79 -33.14
CA CYS A 22 22.11 39.04 -33.40
C CYS A 22 22.32 39.49 -34.87
N SER A 23 22.32 40.77 -35.26
CA SER A 23 22.63 42.01 -34.52
C SER A 23 22.29 43.27 -35.34
N SER A 24 21.87 44.36 -34.67
CA SER A 24 22.17 45.80 -34.88
C SER A 24 21.08 46.64 -34.17
N LYS A 25 21.29 47.69 -33.36
CA LYS A 25 22.43 48.34 -32.71
C LYS A 25 21.84 49.36 -31.68
N ASP A 26 22.62 49.63 -30.62
CA ASP A 26 22.58 50.73 -29.63
C ASP A 26 21.81 50.61 -28.28
N SER A 27 22.63 50.52 -27.21
CA SER A 27 22.61 51.22 -25.91
C SER A 27 21.31 51.18 -25.06
N THR A 28 21.24 50.59 -23.86
CA THR A 28 21.98 50.93 -22.61
C THR A 28 21.70 49.86 -21.53
N THR A 29 22.60 49.79 -20.55
CA THR A 29 22.79 48.85 -19.43
C THR A 29 21.62 48.64 -18.43
N SER A 30 21.51 47.39 -17.91
CA SER A 30 21.18 46.95 -16.52
C SER A 30 19.89 46.11 -16.28
N THR A 31 20.12 44.84 -15.89
CA THR A 31 19.35 43.71 -15.29
C THR A 31 18.16 43.99 -14.33
N PRO A 32 17.39 42.96 -13.83
CA PRO A 32 17.25 41.53 -14.21
C PRO A 32 15.78 40.97 -14.19
N THR A 33 15.67 39.67 -14.47
CA THR A 33 14.62 38.74 -13.96
C THR A 33 13.26 38.71 -14.66
N ALA A 34 13.07 37.74 -15.55
CA ALA A 34 11.77 37.15 -15.81
C ALA A 34 11.80 35.71 -15.27
N THR A 35 11.34 35.55 -14.04
CA THR A 35 11.00 34.26 -13.45
C THR A 35 9.94 33.61 -14.35
N ALA A 36 10.30 32.55 -15.06
CA ALA A 36 9.30 31.72 -15.72
C ALA A 36 8.40 31.13 -14.62
N THR A 37 7.19 31.69 -14.49
CA THR A 37 6.17 31.15 -13.60
C THR A 37 5.74 29.81 -14.16
N ALA A 38 6.27 28.72 -13.58
CA ALA A 38 5.73 27.40 -13.83
C ALA A 38 4.26 27.42 -13.40
N ALA A 39 3.36 27.21 -14.37
CA ALA A 39 1.94 27.05 -14.08
C ALA A 39 1.79 25.89 -13.07
N PRO A 40 0.97 26.04 -12.01
CA PRO A 40 0.69 24.95 -11.09
C PRO A 40 0.13 23.77 -11.88
N GLN A 41 0.88 22.67 -11.91
CA GLN A 41 0.39 21.42 -12.47
C GLN A 41 -0.73 20.94 -11.55
N ALA A 42 -1.98 21.10 -11.98
CA ALA A 42 -3.14 20.68 -11.21
C ALA A 42 -3.01 19.17 -10.92
N THR A 43 -2.80 18.82 -9.65
CA THR A 43 -2.84 17.44 -9.20
C THR A 43 -4.24 16.91 -9.52
N ALA A 44 -4.33 15.93 -10.42
CA ALA A 44 -5.62 15.34 -10.79
C ALA A 44 -6.34 14.86 -9.52
N ALA A 45 -7.62 15.24 -9.37
CA ALA A 45 -8.42 14.83 -8.23
C ALA A 45 -8.48 13.29 -8.18
N VAL A 46 -8.31 12.72 -6.98
CA VAL A 46 -8.43 11.28 -6.77
C VAL A 46 -9.88 10.87 -6.99
N THR A 47 -10.12 9.92 -7.89
CA THR A 47 -11.48 9.43 -8.18
C THR A 47 -11.98 8.51 -7.06
N GLN A 48 -13.30 8.37 -6.92
CA GLN A 48 -13.88 7.45 -5.94
C GLN A 48 -13.47 6.00 -6.19
N ASP A 49 -13.33 5.58 -7.45
CA ASP A 49 -12.86 4.24 -7.79
C ASP A 49 -11.42 4.00 -7.31
N ALA A 50 -10.54 4.99 -7.45
CA ALA A 50 -9.18 4.89 -6.93
C ALA A 50 -9.17 4.79 -5.39
N THR A 51 -10.03 5.56 -4.71
CA THR A 51 -10.22 5.47 -3.26
C THR A 51 -10.74 4.09 -2.84
N ASN A 52 -11.77 3.59 -3.50
CA ASN A 52 -12.35 2.26 -3.26
C ASN A 52 -11.28 1.16 -3.38
N MET A 53 -10.44 1.22 -4.42
CA MET A 53 -9.34 0.27 -4.59
C MET A 53 -8.29 0.38 -3.49
N LYS A 54 -7.97 1.58 -3.00
CA LYS A 54 -7.06 1.75 -1.84
C LYS A 54 -7.61 1.08 -0.58
N GLY A 55 -8.91 1.22 -0.31
CA GLY A 55 -9.54 0.56 0.83
C GLY A 55 -9.52 -0.97 0.70
N TYR A 56 -9.85 -1.50 -0.48
CA TYR A 56 -9.74 -2.93 -0.75
C TYR A 56 -8.31 -3.48 -0.60
N ILE A 57 -7.31 -2.79 -1.14
CA ILE A 57 -5.90 -3.17 -0.98
C ILE A 57 -5.47 -3.11 0.49
N ALA A 58 -5.92 -2.11 1.24
CA ALA A 58 -5.63 -2.00 2.66
C ALA A 58 -6.17 -3.19 3.47
N ALA A 59 -7.39 -3.65 3.18
CA ALA A 59 -7.94 -4.85 3.82
C ALA A 59 -7.11 -6.11 3.52
N ARG A 60 -6.63 -6.27 2.27
CA ARG A 60 -5.74 -7.38 1.88
C ARG A 60 -4.40 -7.33 2.61
N ILE A 61 -3.77 -6.15 2.67
CA ILE A 61 -2.51 -5.97 3.40
C ILE A 61 -2.72 -6.25 4.88
N ALA A 62 -3.81 -5.75 5.49
CA ALA A 62 -4.13 -6.02 6.88
C ALA A 62 -4.24 -7.53 7.16
N ARG A 63 -4.98 -8.27 6.31
CA ARG A 63 -5.07 -9.73 6.40
C ARG A 63 -3.70 -10.40 6.30
N GLU A 64 -2.89 -10.02 5.30
CA GLU A 64 -1.54 -10.55 5.12
C GLU A 64 -0.68 -10.32 6.38
N LYS A 65 -0.75 -9.13 6.98
CA LYS A 65 0.01 -8.81 8.20
C LYS A 65 -0.49 -9.54 9.44
N VAL A 66 -1.77 -9.87 9.51
CA VAL A 66 -2.30 -10.75 10.56
C VAL A 66 -1.79 -12.19 10.36
N ASP A 67 -1.81 -12.72 9.14
CA ASP A 67 -1.30 -14.08 8.86
C ASP A 67 0.21 -14.16 9.13
N TYR A 68 1.00 -13.18 8.68
CA TYR A 68 2.43 -13.08 8.96
C TYR A 68 2.73 -13.10 10.47
N LEU A 69 1.89 -12.45 11.26
CA LEU A 69 2.10 -12.32 12.70
C LEU A 69 1.69 -13.57 13.48
N PHE A 70 0.63 -14.28 13.06
CA PHE A 70 0.02 -15.33 13.88
C PHE A 70 -0.08 -16.72 13.23
N ALA A 71 0.14 -16.85 11.92
CA ALA A 71 -0.13 -18.08 11.17
C ALA A 71 1.06 -18.58 10.32
N GLU A 72 2.22 -17.92 10.38
CA GLU A 72 3.41 -18.34 9.61
C GLU A 72 4.49 -18.98 10.49
N ALA A 73 4.82 -18.36 11.63
CA ALA A 73 5.89 -18.84 12.50
C ALA A 73 5.48 -20.08 13.29
N LYS A 74 6.42 -21.02 13.44
CA LYS A 74 6.23 -22.26 14.21
C LYS A 74 7.33 -22.45 15.25
N SER A 75 6.98 -23.07 16.37
CA SER A 75 7.94 -23.56 17.36
C SER A 75 8.74 -24.75 16.79
N ALA A 76 9.75 -25.20 17.54
CA ALA A 76 10.52 -26.40 17.21
C ALA A 76 9.63 -27.65 17.07
N ASP A 77 8.53 -27.71 17.83
CA ASP A 77 7.56 -28.82 17.81
C ASP A 77 6.49 -28.65 16.72
N GLY A 78 6.59 -27.61 15.89
CA GLY A 78 5.68 -27.36 14.76
C GLY A 78 4.37 -26.65 15.12
N ALA A 79 4.16 -26.25 16.38
CA ALA A 79 3.00 -25.47 16.80
C ALA A 79 3.12 -24.01 16.33
N PHE A 80 2.01 -23.39 15.94
CA PHE A 80 2.01 -21.97 15.54
C PHE A 80 2.29 -21.06 16.74
N VAL A 81 3.15 -20.08 16.52
CA VAL A 81 3.57 -19.10 17.51
C VAL A 81 3.48 -17.69 16.94
N LEU A 82 3.42 -16.71 17.85
CA LEU A 82 3.57 -15.31 17.51
C LEU A 82 4.90 -15.12 16.77
N ASN A 83 4.90 -14.42 15.64
CA ASN A 83 6.12 -14.24 14.86
C ASN A 83 7.16 -13.42 15.65
N PRO A 84 8.28 -14.04 16.08
CA PRO A 84 9.24 -13.40 16.99
C PRO A 84 10.05 -12.29 16.31
N ILE A 85 10.03 -12.20 14.97
CA ILE A 85 10.66 -11.12 14.21
C ILE A 85 9.85 -9.83 14.35
N ALA A 86 8.52 -9.96 14.46
CA ALA A 86 7.59 -8.84 14.42
C ALA A 86 7.15 -8.38 15.82
N ALA A 87 7.00 -9.33 16.76
CA ALA A 87 6.50 -9.07 18.10
C ALA A 87 6.98 -10.14 19.10
N THR A 88 7.14 -9.72 20.35
CA THR A 88 7.52 -10.59 21.47
C THR A 88 6.34 -10.90 22.39
N ASP A 89 5.28 -10.12 22.30
CA ASP A 89 4.13 -10.13 23.19
C ASP A 89 2.90 -9.49 22.52
N LYS A 90 1.79 -9.45 23.25
CA LYS A 90 0.54 -8.87 22.78
C LYS A 90 0.64 -7.36 22.49
N GLU A 91 1.41 -6.59 23.26
CA GLU A 91 1.52 -5.14 23.05
C GLU A 91 2.33 -4.80 21.80
N THR A 92 3.45 -5.48 21.62
CA THR A 92 4.29 -5.36 20.41
C THR A 92 3.56 -5.87 19.17
N ALA A 93 2.71 -6.91 19.30
CA ALA A 93 1.81 -7.36 18.24
C ALA A 93 0.81 -6.27 17.84
N LYS A 94 0.17 -5.61 18.81
CA LYS A 94 -0.73 -4.47 18.55
C LYS A 94 0.01 -3.31 17.89
N LYS A 95 1.21 -2.99 18.36
CA LYS A 95 2.05 -1.93 17.76
C LYS A 95 2.38 -2.24 16.30
N PHE A 96 2.76 -3.48 15.99
CA PHE A 96 3.00 -3.93 14.62
C PHE A 96 1.75 -3.74 13.73
N LEU A 97 0.58 -4.18 14.21
CA LEU A 97 -0.67 -4.10 13.45
C LEU A 97 -1.25 -2.69 13.32
N SER A 98 -0.87 -1.74 14.18
CA SER A 98 -1.41 -0.37 14.20
C SER A 98 -1.24 0.42 12.90
N SER A 99 -0.32 -0.01 12.03
CA SER A 99 -0.12 0.58 10.69
C SER A 99 -1.06 0.01 9.62
N TYR A 100 -1.88 -0.99 9.95
CA TYR A 100 -2.75 -1.73 9.01
C TYR A 100 -4.18 -1.90 9.51
N VAL A 101 -4.38 -1.86 10.83
CA VAL A 101 -5.64 -2.09 11.51
C VAL A 101 -5.93 -0.89 12.41
N ASP A 102 -7.17 -0.41 12.39
CA ASP A 102 -7.64 0.67 13.23
C ASP A 102 -7.65 0.27 14.71
N ALA A 103 -7.47 1.25 15.59
CA ALA A 103 -7.40 1.07 17.03
C ALA A 103 -8.57 0.24 17.61
N ALA A 104 -9.79 0.40 17.10
CA ALA A 104 -10.96 -0.34 17.56
C ALA A 104 -10.87 -1.84 17.30
N MET A 105 -10.12 -2.27 16.28
CA MET A 105 -9.99 -3.67 15.88
C MET A 105 -8.68 -4.31 16.37
N LEU A 106 -7.66 -3.50 16.74
CA LEU A 106 -6.38 -4.00 17.25
C LEU A 106 -6.52 -4.93 18.45
N ASP A 107 -7.27 -4.50 19.48
CA ASP A 107 -7.46 -5.32 20.68
C ASP A 107 -8.25 -6.60 20.36
N THR A 108 -9.24 -6.52 19.48
CA THR A 108 -10.02 -7.68 19.03
C THR A 108 -9.14 -8.73 18.37
N ILE A 109 -8.30 -8.33 17.40
CA ILE A 109 -7.39 -9.25 16.71
C ILE A 109 -6.34 -9.81 17.67
N ALA A 110 -5.68 -8.95 18.45
CA ALA A 110 -4.59 -9.38 19.33
C ALA A 110 -5.10 -10.32 20.44
N ASN A 111 -6.28 -10.08 21.00
CA ASN A 111 -6.89 -10.97 21.99
C ASN A 111 -7.42 -12.27 21.40
N TYR A 112 -7.86 -12.26 20.14
CA TYR A 112 -8.31 -13.47 19.48
C TYR A 112 -7.17 -14.43 19.13
N TYR A 113 -6.01 -13.89 18.73
CA TYR A 113 -4.88 -14.69 18.25
C TYR A 113 -3.83 -15.00 19.32
N VAL A 114 -3.46 -14.07 20.19
CA VAL A 114 -2.40 -14.29 21.18
C VAL A 114 -2.95 -15.02 22.39
N THR A 115 -2.50 -16.25 22.62
CA THR A 115 -2.87 -17.04 23.80
C THR A 115 -1.96 -16.73 24.99
N ASP A 116 -2.36 -17.13 26.19
CA ASP A 116 -1.52 -17.01 27.40
C ASP A 116 -0.51 -18.18 27.53
N THR A 117 -0.52 -19.14 26.60
CA THR A 117 0.39 -20.30 26.60
C THR A 117 1.63 -20.00 25.76
N LYS A 118 2.80 -20.50 26.19
CA LYS A 118 4.06 -20.33 25.47
C LYS A 118 4.64 -21.66 25.00
N ALA A 119 5.33 -21.62 23.85
CA ALA A 119 6.26 -22.65 23.41
C ALA A 119 7.68 -22.05 23.48
N GLY A 120 8.43 -22.41 24.53
CA GLY A 120 9.70 -21.76 24.85
C GLY A 120 9.48 -20.29 25.25
N ALA A 121 10.15 -19.37 24.55
CA ALA A 121 10.07 -17.94 24.83
C ALA A 121 8.86 -17.24 24.18
N THR A 122 8.18 -17.91 23.24
CA THR A 122 7.19 -17.28 22.34
C THR A 122 5.78 -17.74 22.67
N PHE A 123 4.80 -16.85 22.54
CA PHE A 123 3.38 -17.18 22.74
C PHE A 123 2.85 -18.07 21.62
N LEU A 124 2.06 -19.08 21.97
CA LEU A 124 1.26 -19.84 21.02
C LEU A 124 0.14 -18.97 20.46
N THR A 125 -0.26 -19.26 19.22
CA THR A 125 -1.36 -18.53 18.56
C THR A 125 -2.59 -19.42 18.36
N ASN A 126 -3.76 -18.79 18.40
CA ASN A 126 -5.01 -19.42 17.99
C ASN A 126 -4.96 -19.70 16.48
N THR A 127 -5.17 -20.97 16.11
CA THR A 127 -5.06 -21.43 14.71
C THR A 127 -6.33 -21.20 13.89
N LYS A 128 -7.46 -20.91 14.55
CA LYS A 128 -8.70 -20.58 13.84
C LYS A 128 -8.58 -19.18 13.26
N SER A 129 -8.88 -19.00 11.96
CA SER A 129 -8.86 -17.67 11.36
C SER A 129 -9.96 -16.78 11.95
N TYR A 130 -9.64 -15.50 12.19
CA TYR A 130 -10.61 -14.47 12.57
C TYR A 130 -11.48 -14.07 11.38
N PHE A 131 -10.91 -14.03 10.17
CA PHE A 131 -11.66 -13.70 8.97
C PHE A 131 -12.34 -14.96 8.44
N THR A 132 -13.62 -14.82 8.12
CA THR A 132 -14.48 -15.91 7.67
C THR A 132 -14.33 -16.22 6.18
N ASP A 133 -13.78 -15.29 5.40
CA ASP A 133 -13.40 -15.47 3.99
C ASP A 133 -11.91 -15.20 3.75
N ASN A 134 -11.45 -15.53 2.54
CA ASN A 134 -10.08 -15.29 2.10
C ASN A 134 -10.00 -14.11 1.14
N ILE A 135 -9.87 -12.91 1.70
CA ILE A 135 -9.70 -11.68 0.92
C ILE A 135 -8.40 -11.65 0.09
N LEU A 136 -7.39 -12.47 0.43
CA LEU A 136 -6.11 -12.51 -0.29
C LEU A 136 -6.27 -13.13 -1.69
N THR A 137 -7.25 -14.01 -1.88
CA THR A 137 -7.54 -14.66 -3.16
C THR A 137 -8.77 -14.10 -3.87
N THR A 138 -9.57 -13.28 -3.17
CA THR A 138 -10.76 -12.62 -3.73
C THR A 138 -10.34 -11.64 -4.83
N LYS A 139 -11.00 -11.67 -5.99
CA LYS A 139 -10.75 -10.76 -7.11
C LYS A 139 -11.63 -9.50 -7.01
N LYS A 140 -11.28 -8.44 -7.75
CA LYS A 140 -12.04 -7.19 -7.76
C LYS A 140 -13.48 -7.40 -8.25
N GLU A 141 -13.67 -8.30 -9.21
CA GLU A 141 -14.98 -8.60 -9.80
C GLU A 141 -15.89 -9.38 -8.83
N GLU A 142 -15.32 -9.89 -7.74
CA GLU A 142 -16.02 -10.64 -6.70
C GLU A 142 -16.37 -9.78 -5.49
N ILE A 143 -16.19 -8.45 -5.58
CA ILE A 143 -16.57 -7.50 -4.55
C ILE A 143 -17.54 -6.46 -5.07
N THR A 144 -18.40 -5.98 -4.17
CA THR A 144 -19.29 -4.85 -4.42
C THR A 144 -18.94 -3.72 -3.45
N PHE A 145 -18.58 -2.55 -3.97
CA PHE A 145 -18.36 -1.36 -3.16
C PHE A 145 -19.69 -0.71 -2.75
N ASP A 146 -19.76 -0.25 -1.49
CA ASP A 146 -20.91 0.50 -1.01
C ASP A 146 -21.00 1.87 -1.72
N LYS A 147 -22.20 2.26 -2.14
CA LYS A 147 -22.45 3.56 -2.80
C LYS A 147 -22.24 4.73 -1.83
N ALA A 148 -22.30 4.48 -0.53
CA ALA A 148 -22.06 5.47 0.51
C ALA A 148 -20.57 5.70 0.83
N ASN A 149 -19.64 5.06 0.10
CA ASN A 149 -18.22 5.29 0.28
C ASN A 149 -17.83 6.75 0.05
N THR A 150 -16.82 7.20 0.78
CA THR A 150 -16.28 8.56 0.72
C THR A 150 -14.76 8.52 0.51
N SER A 151 -14.11 9.68 0.50
CA SER A 151 -12.64 9.76 0.48
C SER A 151 -11.98 9.22 1.75
N GLU A 152 -12.73 9.10 2.84
CA GLU A 152 -12.22 8.75 4.17
C GLU A 152 -12.71 7.37 4.66
N LEU A 153 -13.72 6.79 4.00
CA LEU A 153 -14.31 5.52 4.39
C LEU A 153 -14.66 4.70 3.15
N VAL A 154 -14.15 3.47 3.12
CA VAL A 154 -14.42 2.52 2.06
C VAL A 154 -14.96 1.24 2.68
N LYS A 155 -16.16 0.88 2.27
CA LYS A 155 -16.83 -0.37 2.59
C LYS A 155 -17.07 -1.16 1.31
N PHE A 156 -16.85 -2.46 1.40
CA PHE A 156 -17.15 -3.40 0.32
C PHE A 156 -17.55 -4.75 0.88
N THR A 157 -18.28 -5.52 0.09
CA THR A 157 -18.78 -6.85 0.46
C THR A 157 -18.29 -7.85 -0.57
N THR A 158 -17.71 -8.95 -0.11
CA THR A 158 -17.30 -10.06 -0.98
C THR A 158 -18.51 -10.86 -1.43
N LYS A 159 -18.39 -11.62 -2.52
CA LYS A 159 -19.46 -12.51 -3.01
C LYS A 159 -19.95 -13.51 -1.95
N ASP A 160 -19.10 -13.84 -0.99
CA ASP A 160 -19.39 -14.77 0.11
C ASP A 160 -20.13 -14.08 1.27
N GLY A 161 -20.45 -12.79 1.13
CA GLY A 161 -21.24 -12.00 2.07
C GLY A 161 -20.45 -11.28 3.15
N VAL A 162 -19.11 -11.43 3.18
CA VAL A 162 -18.27 -10.78 4.20
C VAL A 162 -18.07 -9.32 3.85
N THR A 163 -18.35 -8.45 4.81
CA THR A 163 -18.23 -7.00 4.67
C THR A 163 -16.98 -6.50 5.36
N TYR A 164 -16.18 -5.76 4.60
CA TYR A 164 -14.98 -5.10 5.06
C TYR A 164 -15.22 -3.59 5.09
N THR A 165 -14.80 -2.94 6.18
CA THR A 165 -14.75 -1.48 6.27
C THR A 165 -13.33 -1.04 6.55
N THR A 166 -12.85 -0.09 5.75
CA THR A 166 -11.56 0.56 5.95
C THR A 166 -11.74 2.06 6.15
N LYS A 167 -10.97 2.64 7.07
CA LYS A 167 -10.99 4.06 7.39
C LYS A 167 -9.65 4.67 7.05
N LYS A 168 -9.68 5.87 6.48
CA LYS A 168 -8.47 6.63 6.21
C LYS A 168 -7.98 7.27 7.51
N VAL A 169 -6.71 7.04 7.83
CA VAL A 169 -5.99 7.64 8.93
C VAL A 169 -4.72 8.22 8.35
N ASN A 170 -4.59 9.56 8.39
CA ASN A 170 -3.62 10.30 7.59
C ASN A 170 -3.77 9.97 6.09
N ASP A 171 -2.71 9.52 5.41
CA ASP A 171 -2.75 9.17 3.99
C ASP A 171 -2.91 7.66 3.72
N LYS A 172 -3.29 6.87 4.73
CA LYS A 172 -3.41 5.41 4.62
C LYS A 172 -4.81 4.94 5.01
N PHE A 173 -5.32 3.93 4.30
CA PHE A 173 -6.49 3.20 4.74
C PHE A 173 -6.07 2.09 5.71
N LEU A 174 -6.80 1.95 6.81
CA LEU A 174 -6.63 0.92 7.81
C LEU A 174 -7.92 0.09 7.89
N LEU A 175 -7.78 -1.21 8.10
CA LEU A 175 -8.91 -2.10 8.34
C LEU A 175 -9.57 -1.75 9.67
N SER A 176 -10.85 -1.42 9.63
CA SER A 176 -11.61 -0.99 10.82
C SER A 176 -12.69 -1.97 11.24
N GLU A 177 -13.18 -2.79 10.33
CA GLU A 177 -14.22 -3.76 10.62
C GLU A 177 -14.23 -4.89 9.60
N VAL A 178 -14.56 -6.09 10.07
CA VAL A 178 -14.88 -7.28 9.26
C VAL A 178 -16.11 -7.93 9.88
N LYS A 179 -17.14 -8.19 9.07
CA LYS A 179 -18.43 -8.77 9.48
C LYS A 179 -18.92 -9.82 8.50
#